data_AF-A0A8C3K671-F1
#
_entry.id   AF-A0A8C3K671-F1
#
_cell.length_a   1.000
_cell.length_b   1.000
_cell.length_c   1.000
_cell.angle_alpha   90.00
_cell.angle_beta   90.00
_cell.angle_gamma   90.00
#
_symmetry.space_group_name_H-M   'P 1'
#
loop_
_entity.id
_entity.type
_entity.pdbx_description
1 polymer ?
#
loop_
_entity_poly.entity_id
_entity_poly.type
_entity_poly.pdbx_seq_one_letter_code
_entity_poly.pdbx_strand_id
1 'polypeptide(L)' 'LAGEEVTGVDFLKSQNSRLHHTDAYNIKNLVVRRGQAFQIQLSFSRDLKSSDKLALRFGIGK' A
#
# COMPACT_ATOMS: atom_id res chain seq x y z
N LEU A 1 17.36 -20.89 -1.33
CA LEU A 1 16.81 -20.10 -0.20
C LEU A 1 15.65 -19.30 -0.76
N ALA A 2 14.40 -19.67 -0.44
CA ALA A 2 13.25 -18.88 -0.89
C ALA A 2 13.33 -17.50 -0.20
N GLY A 3 13.52 -16.46 -1.00
CA GLY A 3 13.53 -15.08 -0.50
C GLY A 3 12.17 -14.70 0.07
N GLU A 4 12.17 -13.71 0.95
CA GLU A 4 10.93 -13.06 1.37
C GLU A 4 10.29 -12.38 0.16
N GLU A 5 9.03 -12.73 -0.11
CA GLU A 5 8.28 -12.25 -1.26
C GLU A 5 6.97 -11.63 -0.77
N VAL A 6 6.59 -10.50 -1.37
CA VAL A 6 5.25 -9.92 -1.16
C VAL A 6 4.26 -10.75 -1.97
N THR A 7 3.36 -11.43 -1.29
CA THR A 7 2.33 -12.31 -1.89
C THR A 7 1.00 -11.58 -2.11
N GLY A 8 0.82 -10.40 -1.51
CA GLY A 8 -0.39 -9.60 -1.68
C GLY A 8 -0.21 -8.15 -1.24
N VAL A 9 -0.97 -7.26 -1.89
CA VAL A 9 -1.04 -5.83 -1.56
C VAL A 9 -2.50 -5.42 -1.54
N ASP A 10 -2.98 -4.95 -0.39
CA ASP A 10 -4.28 -4.29 -0.26
C ASP A 10 -4.06 -2.81 0.09
N PHE A 11 -4.56 -1.94 -0.79
CA PHE A 11 -4.53 -0.49 -0.61
C PHE A 11 -5.61 0.02 0.34
N LEU A 12 -6.39 -0.85 0.97
CA LEU A 12 -7.46 -0.51 1.91
C LEU A 12 -8.37 0.60 1.35
N LYS A 13 -8.70 0.48 0.06
CA LYS A 13 -9.23 1.58 -0.76
C LYS A 13 -10.46 2.23 -0.14
N SER A 14 -11.42 1.45 0.33
CA SER A 14 -12.68 1.96 0.91
C SER A 14 -12.45 2.85 2.14
N GLN A 15 -11.50 2.47 3.00
CA GLN A 15 -11.13 3.26 4.17
C GLN A 15 -10.36 4.51 3.76
N ASN A 16 -9.28 4.33 2.99
CA ASN A 16 -8.43 5.44 2.58
C ASN A 16 -9.19 6.46 1.75
N SER A 17 -10.05 6.05 0.81
CA SER A 17 -10.79 7.01 -0.01
C SER A 17 -11.78 7.83 0.82
N ARG A 18 -12.43 7.25 1.82
CA ARG A 18 -13.31 8.00 2.73
C ARG A 18 -12.52 8.99 3.59
N LEU A 19 -11.43 8.55 4.20
CA LEU A 19 -10.59 9.41 5.05
C LEU A 19 -9.96 10.56 4.26
N HIS A 20 -9.65 10.35 2.99
CA HIS A 20 -9.09 11.37 2.11
C HIS A 20 -10.14 12.17 1.32
N HIS A 21 -11.44 11.91 1.51
CA HIS A 21 -12.52 12.56 0.75
C HIS A 21 -12.33 12.44 -0.77
N THR A 22 -12.10 11.21 -1.24
CA THR A 22 -11.89 10.82 -2.64
C THR A 22 -12.78 9.62 -3.03
N ASP A 23 -13.69 9.19 -2.16
CA ASP A 23 -14.60 8.06 -2.35
C ASP A 23 -15.70 8.33 -3.39
N ALA A 24 -15.95 9.60 -3.73
CA ALA A 24 -16.85 9.98 -4.83
C ALA A 24 -16.30 9.65 -6.23
N TYR A 25 -15.00 9.39 -6.38
CA TYR A 25 -14.44 9.03 -7.69
C TYR A 25 -14.81 7.60 -8.08
N ASN A 26 -15.47 7.45 -9.24
CA ASN A 26 -15.71 6.14 -9.85
C ASN A 26 -14.45 5.62 -10.56
N ILE A 27 -13.44 5.25 -9.78
CA ILE A 27 -12.15 4.73 -10.25
C ILE A 27 -11.74 3.51 -9.43
N LYS A 28 -11.10 2.54 -10.09
CA LYS A 28 -10.62 1.30 -9.46
C LYS A 28 -9.40 1.55 -8.55
N ASN A 29 -8.52 2.47 -8.93
CA ASN A 29 -7.28 2.75 -8.21
C ASN A 29 -7.54 3.61 -6.96
N LEU A 30 -6.62 3.54 -5.99
CA LEU A 30 -6.64 4.41 -4.81
C LEU A 30 -6.26 5.85 -5.22
N VAL A 31 -7.05 6.82 -4.76
CA VAL A 31 -6.72 8.25 -4.83
C VAL A 31 -6.59 8.77 -3.41
N VAL A 32 -5.44 9.36 -3.08
CA VAL A 32 -5.17 9.98 -1.78
C VAL A 32 -4.82 11.45 -1.95
N ARG A 33 -4.97 12.23 -0.88
CA ARG A 33 -4.55 13.63 -0.82
C ARG A 33 -3.20 13.72 -0.10
N ARG A 34 -2.28 14.51 -0.66
CA ARG A 34 -0.95 14.75 -0.10
C ARG A 34 -1.02 15.33 1.31
N GLY A 35 0.01 15.08 2.12
CA GLY A 35 0.11 15.60 3.49
C GLY A 35 -0.78 14.89 4.52
N GLN A 36 -1.46 13.82 4.12
CA GLN A 36 -2.29 12.99 4.99
C GLN A 36 -1.82 11.53 4.89
N ALA A 37 -1.68 10.86 6.04
CA ALA A 37 -1.29 9.45 6.10
C ALA A 37 -2.41 8.53 5.58
N PHE A 38 -2.01 7.43 4.94
CA PHE A 38 -2.90 6.36 4.47
C PHE A 38 -2.30 5.00 4.81
N GLN A 39 -3.13 3.96 4.79
CA GLN A 39 -2.71 2.61 5.18
C GLN A 39 -2.58 1.68 3.97
N ILE A 40 -1.62 0.77 4.00
CA ILE A 40 -1.46 -0.33 3.04
C ILE A 40 -1.25 -1.60 3.85
N GLN A 41 -1.90 -2.69 3.46
CA GLN A 41 -1.67 -4.01 4.02
C GLN A 41 -0.86 -4.85 3.03
N LEU A 42 0.23 -5.43 3.51
CA LEU A 42 1.10 -6.31 2.72
C LEU A 42 1.01 -7.73 3.28
N SER A 43 0.85 -8.70 2.40
CA SER A 43 0.99 -10.12 2.72
C SER A 43 2.36 -10.59 2.26
N PHE A 44 3.03 -11.38 3.10
CA PHE A 44 4.35 -11.93 2.81
C PHE A 44 4.31 -13.46 2.75
N SER A 45 5.27 -14.07 2.06
CA SER A 45 5.41 -15.54 1.98
C SER A 45 5.81 -16.19 3.32
N ARG A 46 6.22 -15.38 4.30
CA ARG A 46 6.54 -15.76 5.68
C ARG A 46 6.41 -14.53 6.60
N ASP A 47 6.43 -14.76 7.91
CA ASP A 47 6.55 -13.68 8.89
C ASP A 47 7.85 -12.89 8.73
N LEU A 48 7.78 -11.59 8.98
CA LEU A 48 8.94 -10.71 9.04
C LEU A 48 9.81 -11.03 10.25
N LYS A 49 11.12 -10.99 10.06
CA LYS A 49 12.16 -11.09 11.08
C LYS A 49 12.76 -9.71 11.30
N SER A 50 13.36 -9.50 12.47
CA SER A 50 14.02 -8.24 12.81
C SER A 50 15.18 -7.85 11.88
N SER A 51 15.75 -8.82 11.15
CA SER A 51 16.81 -8.60 10.15
C SER A 51 16.30 -8.10 8.80
N ASP A 52 15.00 -8.21 8.54
CA ASP A 52 14.43 -7.88 7.24
C ASP A 52 14.32 -6.36 7.08
N LYS A 53 14.49 -5.88 5.84
CA LYS A 53 14.43 -4.46 5.52
C LYS A 53 13.37 -4.24 4.45
N LEU A 54 12.40 -3.41 4.75
CA LEU A 54 11.34 -3.02 3.83
C LEU A 54 11.54 -1.59 3.37
N ALA A 55 11.40 -1.35 2.07
CA ALA A 55 11.42 -0.02 1.47
C ALA A 55 10.21 0.16 0.56
N LEU A 56 9.39 1.15 0.87
CA LEU A 56 8.29 1.58 0.00
C LEU A 56 8.81 2.65 -0.97
N ARG A 57 8.66 2.41 -2.27
CA ARG A 57 9.12 3.34 -3.31
C ARG A 57 7.93 3.80 -4.13
N PHE A 58 7.73 5.12 -4.18
CA PHE A 58 6.80 5.75 -5.12
C PHE A 58 7.60 6.29 -6.30
N GLY A 59 7.14 6.02 -7.52
CA GLY A 59 7.75 6.51 -8.75
C GLY A 59 6.68 7.07 -9.68
N ILE A 60 7.04 8.10 -10.45
CA ILE A 60 6.22 8.68 -11.50
C ILE A 60 7.13 9.09 -12.66
N GLY A 61 6.70 8.83 -13.90
CA GLY A 61 7.51 9.10 -15.10
C GLY A 61 8.57 8.03 -15.38
N LYS A 62 9.40 8.30 -16.40
CA LYS A 62 10.67 7.61 -16.64
C LYS A 62 11.79 8.34 -15.91
#